data_AF-A0A2U3EYE0-F1
#
_entry.id   AF-A0A2U3EYE0-F1
#
_cell.length_a   1.000
_cell.length_b   1.000
_cell.length_c   1.000
_cell.angle_alpha   90.00
_cell.angle_beta   90.00
_cell.angle_gamma   90.00
#
_symmetry.space_group_name_H-M   'P 1'
#
loop_
_entity.id
_entity.type
_entity.pdbx_description
1 polymer ?
#
loop_
_entity_poly.entity_id
_entity_poly.type
_entity_poly.pdbx_seq_one_letter_code
_entity_poly.pdbx_strand_id
1 'polypeptide(L)'
;MKNITEWNGEGLPPVGCECEYETKFHGWQPVRIELIKSEGIAFTWLANSEAYNGLDCVGIKKAGSFRPIRSEADKKRGAAISAIDATCLLVSDASKTAEAIYDAIAAGDIPGVNIE
;
A
#
# COMPACT_ATOMS: atom_id res chain seq x y z
N MET A 1 22.72 10.74 -10.04
CA MET A 1 21.49 10.01 -9.69
C MET A 1 21.59 9.71 -8.20
N LYS A 2 20.66 10.21 -7.36
CA LYS A 2 20.64 9.84 -5.93
C LYS A 2 20.21 8.38 -5.86
N ASN A 3 20.98 7.52 -5.21
CA ASN A 3 20.60 6.13 -4.95
C ASN A 3 19.34 6.15 -4.08
N ILE A 4 18.18 5.90 -4.69
CA ILE A 4 16.94 5.66 -3.95
C ILE A 4 17.09 4.27 -3.36
N THR A 5 17.22 4.18 -2.04
CA THR A 5 17.25 2.90 -1.34
C THR A 5 15.82 2.34 -1.34
N GLU A 6 15.59 1.26 -2.08
CA GLU A 6 14.33 0.52 -2.02
C GLU A 6 14.20 -0.21 -0.68
N TRP A 7 13.05 -0.07 -0.03
CA TRP A 7 12.73 -0.72 1.24
C TRP A 7 11.72 -1.85 1.00
N ASN A 8 11.96 -3.02 1.58
CA ASN A 8 11.10 -4.20 1.43
C ASN A 8 9.92 -4.23 2.42
N GLY A 9 9.83 -3.26 3.34
CA GLY A 9 8.78 -3.19 4.36
C GLY A 9 9.14 -3.84 5.69
N GLU A 10 10.33 -4.45 5.80
CA GLU A 10 10.82 -5.00 7.06
C GLU A 10 11.56 -3.94 7.87
N GLY A 11 11.22 -3.82 9.16
CA GLY A 11 11.84 -2.85 10.06
C GLY A 11 11.37 -1.40 9.83
N LEU A 12 12.27 -0.43 10.01
CA LEU A 12 12.00 0.98 9.69
C LEU A 12 12.48 1.29 8.27
N PRO A 13 11.81 2.20 7.54
CA PRO A 13 12.30 2.65 6.25
C PRO A 13 13.69 3.30 6.41
N PRO A 14 14.66 3.05 5.52
CA PRO A 14 15.96 3.71 5.58
C PRO A 14 15.86 5.22 5.33
N VAL A 15 16.78 6.01 5.90
CA VAL A 15 16.92 7.44 5.54
C VAL A 15 17.24 7.57 4.05
N GLY A 16 16.56 8.46 3.36
CA GLY A 16 16.62 8.66 1.92
C GLY A 16 15.72 7.74 1.09
N CYS A 17 15.03 6.78 1.71
CA CYS A 17 14.05 5.92 1.05
C CYS A 17 12.79 6.71 0.67
N GLU A 18 12.26 6.47 -0.53
CA GLU A 18 10.91 6.88 -0.91
C GLU A 18 9.94 5.74 -0.62
N CYS A 19 8.90 6.05 0.15
CA CYS A 19 7.91 5.10 0.65
C CYS A 19 6.53 5.77 0.68
N GLU A 20 5.51 5.06 1.16
CA GLU A 20 4.17 5.63 1.35
C GLU A 20 3.84 5.74 2.84
N TYR A 21 3.19 6.82 3.23
CA TYR A 21 2.68 7.03 4.59
C TYR A 21 1.14 7.12 4.58
N GLU A 22 0.50 6.43 5.53
CA GLU A 22 -0.96 6.42 5.66
C GLU A 22 -1.47 7.70 6.33
N THR A 23 -2.23 8.49 5.57
CA THR A 23 -2.92 9.68 6.05
C THR A 23 -4.37 9.36 6.42
N LYS A 24 -4.90 10.08 7.42
CA LYS A 24 -6.25 9.85 7.93
C LYS A 24 -7.36 10.11 6.90
N PHE A 25 -7.13 11.02 5.96
CA PHE A 25 -8.19 11.51 5.05
C PHE A 25 -7.93 11.23 3.57
N HIS A 26 -6.66 11.01 3.17
CA HIS A 26 -6.28 10.85 1.76
C HIS A 26 -5.54 9.54 1.49
N GLY A 27 -5.62 8.59 2.42
CA GLY A 27 -4.97 7.29 2.31
C GLY A 27 -3.45 7.40 2.21
N TRP A 28 -2.86 6.49 1.44
CA TRP A 28 -1.41 6.37 1.28
C TRP A 28 -0.85 7.48 0.39
N GLN A 29 0.08 8.26 0.93
CA GLN A 29 0.72 9.38 0.24
C GLN A 29 2.23 9.13 0.12
N PRO A 30 2.86 9.46 -1.02
CA PRO A 30 4.29 9.25 -1.21
C PRO A 30 5.10 10.24 -0.36
N VAL A 31 6.14 9.73 0.29
CA VAL A 31 7.04 10.49 1.16
C VAL A 31 8.49 10.04 0.97
N ARG A 32 9.45 10.90 1.31
CA ARG A 32 10.87 10.53 1.43
C ARG A 32 11.32 10.67 2.86
N ILE A 33 11.93 9.64 3.42
CA ILE A 33 12.47 9.68 4.79
C ILE A 33 13.70 10.57 4.84
N GLU A 34 13.72 11.53 5.76
CA GLU A 34 14.83 12.48 5.93
C GLU A 34 15.63 12.20 7.21
N LEU A 35 14.97 11.72 8.27
CA LEU A 35 15.64 11.44 9.54
C LEU A 35 14.88 10.40 10.36
N ILE A 36 15.62 9.55 11.07
CA ILE A 36 15.09 8.65 12.10
C ILE A 36 15.86 8.84 13.39
N LYS A 37 15.13 9.03 14.48
CA LYS A 37 15.62 9.05 15.87
C LYS A 37 14.74 8.16 16.73
N SER A 38 15.18 7.89 17.95
CA SER A 38 14.41 7.14 18.95
C SER A 38 13.02 7.75 19.22
N GLU A 39 12.89 9.06 19.04
CA GLU A 39 11.67 9.82 19.31
C GLU A 39 10.70 9.81 18.13
N GLY A 40 11.20 9.71 16.90
CA GLY A 40 10.38 9.89 15.71
C GLY A 40 11.09 9.79 14.38
N ILE A 41 10.28 9.95 13.34
CA ILE A 41 10.65 9.85 11.93
C ILE A 41 10.23 11.17 11.28
N ALA A 42 11.18 11.87 10.65
CA ALA A 42 10.91 13.04 9.82
C ALA A 42 11.00 12.65 8.34
N PHE A 43 10.09 13.20 7.54
CA PHE A 43 9.98 12.88 6.13
C PHE A 43 9.46 14.09 5.34
N THR A 44 9.74 14.10 4.04
CA THR A 44 9.23 15.11 3.10
C THR A 44 8.06 14.52 2.33
N TRP A 45 6.95 15.24 2.25
CA TRP A 45 5.84 14.88 1.36
C TRP A 45 6.28 15.01 -0.10
N LEU A 46 6.04 13.96 -0.89
CA LEU A 46 6.28 13.98 -2.34
C LEU A 46 4.99 14.21 -3.13
N ALA A 47 3.84 14.17 -2.47
CA ALA A 47 2.56 14.57 -3.04
C ALA A 47 2.58 16.07 -3.36
N ASN A 48 2.12 16.45 -4.56
CA ASN A 48 1.98 17.86 -4.93
C ASN A 48 0.58 18.37 -4.58
N SER A 49 0.28 18.47 -3.28
CA SER A 49 -1.01 18.96 -2.79
C SER A 49 -0.84 20.02 -1.71
N GLU A 50 -1.80 20.94 -1.58
CA GLU A 50 -1.79 21.96 -0.52
C GLU A 50 -1.84 21.35 0.89
N ALA A 51 -2.47 20.18 1.06
CA ALA A 51 -2.60 19.52 2.35
C ALA A 51 -1.33 18.76 2.79
N TYR A 52 -0.49 18.34 1.84
CA TYR A 52 0.69 17.52 2.08
C TYR A 52 1.86 18.06 1.29
N ASN A 53 2.57 19.02 1.87
CA ASN A 53 3.75 19.63 1.27
C ASN A 53 4.84 19.85 2.33
N GLY A 54 6.10 19.89 1.87
CA GLY A 54 7.24 20.18 2.74
C GLY A 54 7.59 19.06 3.71
N LEU A 55 8.27 19.43 4.80
CA LEU A 55 8.79 18.53 5.84
C LEU A 55 7.74 18.32 6.94
N ASP A 56 7.59 17.08 7.37
CA ASP A 56 6.71 16.69 8.49
C ASP A 56 7.40 15.64 9.37
N CYS A 57 6.84 15.36 10.55
CA CYS A 57 7.36 14.34 11.45
C CYS A 57 6.28 13.63 12.26
N VAL A 58 6.56 12.37 12.60
CA VAL A 58 5.70 11.53 13.42
C VAL A 58 6.50 10.86 14.52
N GLY A 59 5.86 10.60 15.66
CA GLY A 59 6.48 9.84 16.74
C GLY A 59 6.78 8.39 16.32
N ILE A 60 7.81 7.78 16.91
CA ILE A 60 8.30 6.44 16.49
C ILE A 60 7.22 5.34 16.54
N LYS A 61 6.21 5.49 17.40
CA LYS A 61 5.04 4.60 17.51
C LYS A 61 4.19 4.55 16.23
N LYS A 62 4.36 5.51 15.32
CA LYS A 62 3.69 5.58 14.01
C LYS A 62 4.50 4.93 12.89
N ALA A 63 5.61 4.25 13.20
CA ALA A 63 6.41 3.53 12.20
C ALA A 63 5.59 2.52 11.37
N GLY A 64 4.56 1.89 11.96
CA GLY A 64 3.67 0.97 11.23
C GLY A 64 2.75 1.63 10.20
N SER A 65 2.70 2.96 10.14
CA SER A 65 1.95 3.71 9.13
C SER A 65 2.76 3.98 7.86
N PHE A 66 3.99 3.45 7.76
CA PHE A 66 4.79 3.49 6.54
C PHE A 66 4.77 2.12 5.83
N ARG A 67 4.83 2.13 4.51
CA ARG A 67 5.03 0.93 3.70
C ARG A 67 5.87 1.23 2.45
N PRO A 68 6.49 0.23 1.82
CA PRO A 68 7.14 0.40 0.52
C PRO A 68 6.21 0.97 -0.54
N ILE A 69 6.75 1.71 -1.52
CA ILE A 69 6.00 2.09 -2.71
C ILE A 69 5.54 0.82 -3.42
N ARG A 70 4.24 0.68 -3.64
CA ARG A 70 3.68 -0.42 -4.43
C ARG A 70 3.64 -0.01 -5.90
N SER A 71 4.09 -0.89 -6.79
CA SER A 71 3.86 -0.68 -8.23
C SER A 71 2.36 -0.72 -8.53
N GLU A 72 1.92 -0.10 -9.63
CA GLU A 72 0.51 -0.18 -10.04
C GLU A 72 0.06 -1.64 -10.27
N ALA A 73 0.97 -2.50 -10.72
CA ALA A 73 0.72 -3.94 -10.81
C ALA A 73 0.52 -4.58 -9.42
N ASP A 74 1.34 -4.22 -8.43
CA ASP A 74 1.22 -4.75 -7.06
C ASP A 74 -0.05 -4.26 -6.36
N LYS A 75 -0.49 -3.04 -6.66
CA LYS A 75 -1.77 -2.49 -6.18
C LYS A 75 -2.94 -3.26 -6.77
N LYS A 76 -2.96 -3.46 -8.10
CA LYS A 76 -3.98 -4.26 -8.79
C LYS A 76 -4.00 -5.71 -8.28
N ARG A 77 -2.83 -6.33 -8.11
CA ARG A 77 -2.70 -7.67 -7.52
C ARG A 77 -3.26 -7.73 -6.10
N GLY A 78 -2.94 -6.74 -5.26
CA GLY A 78 -3.49 -6.64 -3.91
C GLY A 78 -5.02 -6.55 -3.90
N ALA A 79 -5.58 -5.68 -4.74
CA ALA A 79 -7.03 -5.51 -4.87
C ALA A 79 -7.70 -6.80 -5.36
N ALA A 80 -7.11 -7.49 -6.34
CA ALA A 80 -7.59 -8.78 -6.83
C ALA A 80 -7.63 -9.83 -5.71
N ILE A 81 -6.56 -9.96 -4.92
CA ILE A 81 -6.48 -10.91 -3.80
C ILE A 81 -7.56 -10.59 -2.76
N SER A 82 -7.72 -9.32 -2.37
CA SER A 82 -8.75 -8.94 -1.40
C SER A 82 -10.17 -9.22 -1.89
N ALA A 83 -10.44 -9.02 -3.18
CA ALA A 83 -11.73 -9.36 -3.78
C ALA A 83 -11.95 -10.88 -3.79
N ILE A 84 -10.93 -11.68 -4.14
CA ILE A 84 -10.99 -13.14 -4.09
C ILE A 84 -11.25 -13.64 -2.66
N ASP A 85 -10.53 -13.12 -1.65
CA ASP A 85 -10.74 -13.49 -0.25
C ASP A 85 -12.16 -13.17 0.21
N ALA A 86 -12.71 -12.01 -0.18
CA ALA A 86 -14.09 -11.64 0.13
C ALA A 86 -15.08 -12.62 -0.51
N THR A 87 -14.89 -13.00 -1.77
CA THR A 87 -15.71 -14.00 -2.44
C THR A 87 -15.64 -15.35 -1.73
N CYS A 88 -14.45 -15.81 -1.34
CA CYS A 88 -14.27 -17.06 -0.58
C CYS A 88 -15.07 -17.05 0.74
N LEU A 89 -15.08 -15.92 1.46
CA LEU A 89 -15.81 -15.79 2.73
C LEU A 89 -17.33 -15.81 2.56
N LEU A 90 -17.85 -15.43 1.40
CA LEU A 90 -19.28 -15.42 1.11
C LEU A 90 -19.82 -16.80 0.68
N VAL A 91 -18.93 -17.73 0.35
CA VAL A 91 -19.31 -19.06 -0.12
C VAL A 91 -19.39 -20.04 1.05
N SER A 92 -20.61 -20.49 1.36
CA SER A 92 -20.85 -21.46 2.44
C SER A 92 -20.37 -22.88 2.13
N ASP A 93 -20.25 -23.23 0.85
CA ASP A 93 -19.83 -24.54 0.36
C ASP A 93 -18.50 -24.42 -0.39
N ALA A 94 -17.43 -24.90 0.22
CA ALA A 94 -16.08 -24.81 -0.33
C ALA A 94 -15.97 -25.41 -1.75
N SER A 95 -16.81 -26.39 -2.11
CA SER A 95 -16.82 -26.98 -3.45
C SER A 95 -17.23 -25.99 -4.56
N LYS A 96 -17.96 -24.93 -4.21
CA LYS A 96 -18.45 -23.89 -5.14
C LYS A 96 -17.56 -22.65 -5.18
N THR A 97 -16.50 -22.62 -4.38
CA THR A 97 -15.64 -21.43 -4.29
C THR A 97 -14.99 -21.10 -5.62
N ALA A 98 -14.55 -22.11 -6.37
CA ALA A 98 -13.95 -21.91 -7.69
C ALA A 98 -14.94 -21.32 -8.71
N GLU A 99 -16.19 -21.80 -8.72
CA GLU A 99 -17.26 -21.27 -9.58
C GLU A 99 -17.59 -19.82 -9.22
N ALA A 100 -17.76 -19.53 -7.93
CA ALA A 100 -18.05 -18.17 -7.47
C ALA A 100 -16.92 -17.16 -7.78
N ILE A 101 -15.66 -17.57 -7.65
CA ILE A 101 -14.52 -16.73 -8.05
C ILE A 101 -14.55 -16.50 -9.57
N TYR A 102 -14.79 -17.54 -10.36
CA TYR A 102 -14.85 -17.43 -11.81
C TYR A 102 -15.95 -16.47 -12.26
N ASP A 103 -17.14 -16.59 -11.70
CA ASP A 103 -18.27 -15.69 -11.97
C ASP A 103 -17.96 -14.24 -11.57
N ALA A 104 -17.30 -14.03 -10.42
CA ALA A 104 -16.89 -12.69 -9.98
C ALA A 104 -15.83 -12.07 -10.90
N ILE A 105 -14.92 -12.87 -11.48
CA ILE A 105 -13.99 -12.38 -12.52
C ILE A 105 -14.79 -12.03 -13.80
N ALA A 106 -15.70 -12.91 -14.24
CA ALA A 106 -16.51 -12.68 -15.43
C ALA A 106 -17.40 -11.42 -15.32
N ALA A 107 -17.89 -11.13 -14.12
CA ALA A 107 -18.67 -9.94 -13.80
C ALA A 107 -17.81 -8.66 -13.69
N GLY A 108 -16.48 -8.79 -13.60
CA GLY A 108 -15.55 -7.68 -13.41
C GLY A 108 -15.41 -7.20 -11.96
N ASP A 109 -15.91 -7.97 -10.99
CA ASP A 109 -15.84 -7.67 -9.56
C ASP A 109 -14.42 -7.91 -9.00
N ILE A 110 -13.61 -8.75 -9.66
CA ILE A 110 -12.21 -8.98 -9.32
C ILE A 110 -11.33 -8.15 -10.29
N PRO A 111 -10.74 -7.03 -9.83
CA PRO A 111 -10.01 -6.12 -10.71
C PRO A 111 -8.67 -6.72 -11.16
N GLY A 112 -8.28 -6.44 -12.41
CA GLY A 112 -6.95 -6.78 -12.92
C GLY A 112 -6.75 -8.25 -13.30
N VAL A 113 -7.83 -9.03 -13.34
CA VAL A 113 -7.85 -10.42 -13.85
C VAL A 113 -8.90 -10.49 -14.96
N ASN A 114 -8.54 -11.11 -16.10
CA ASN A 114 -9.46 -11.31 -17.22
C ASN A 114 -9.51 -12.81 -17.56
N ILE A 115 -10.67 -13.24 -18.05
CA ILE A 115 -10.90 -14.58 -18.59
C ILE A 115 -10.60 -14.55 -20.10
N GLU A 116 -9.97 -15.61 -20.63
CA GLU A 116 -9.71 -15.80 -22.07
C GLU A 116 -10.76 -16.69 -22.74
#